data_AF-A0AA95N3V0-F1
#
_entry.id   AF-A0AA95N3V0-F1
#
_cell.length_a   1.000
_cell.length_b   1.000
_cell.length_c   1.000
_cell.angle_alpha   90.00
_cell.angle_beta   90.00
_cell.angle_gamma   90.00
#
_symmetry.space_group_name_H-M   'P 1'
#
loop_
_entity.id
_entity.type
_entity.pdbx_description
1 polymer ?
#
loop_
_entity_poly.entity_id
_entity_poly.type
_entity_poly.pdbx_seq_one_letter_code
_entity_poly.pdbx_strand_id
1 'polypeptide(L)'
;MSLTGKLLGDCAPYIFNLVYDIDVRMVFIEVIDDPENGEPDLRVVFPGVLSFSEKNLQNKVDDDTMDDVVSIEQLEQDKIIITTYKKQLTLKVSEEPFVEEIE
;
A
#
# COMPACT_ATOMS: atom_id res chain seq x y z
N MET A 1 -1.96 16.24 -8.96
CA MET A 1 -2.42 14.84 -8.97
C MET A 1 -2.13 14.28 -7.59
N SER A 2 -3.06 13.54 -6.96
CA SER A 2 -2.78 12.91 -5.65
C SER A 2 -1.71 11.82 -5.81
N LEU A 3 -0.97 11.53 -4.75
CA LEU A 3 0.02 10.43 -4.79
C LEU A 3 -0.67 9.09 -5.03
N THR A 4 -1.86 8.87 -4.45
CA THR A 4 -2.73 7.73 -4.79
C THR A 4 -2.93 7.59 -6.29
N GLY A 5 -3.39 8.64 -6.98
CA GLY A 5 -3.65 8.57 -8.42
C GLY A 5 -2.37 8.44 -9.26
N LYS A 6 -1.23 8.92 -8.75
CA LYS A 6 0.08 8.71 -9.40
C LYS A 6 0.53 7.25 -9.31
N LEU A 7 0.27 6.57 -8.19
CA LEU A 7 0.77 5.23 -7.92
C LEU A 7 -0.20 4.12 -8.36
N LEU A 8 -1.51 4.30 -8.17
CA LEU A 8 -2.50 3.31 -8.59
C LEU A 8 -2.96 3.50 -10.04
N GLY A 9 -2.86 4.72 -10.59
CA GLY A 9 -3.37 5.00 -11.93
C GLY A 9 -4.87 4.70 -12.03
N ASP A 10 -5.22 3.84 -13.00
CA ASP A 10 -6.60 3.36 -13.24
C ASP A 10 -6.88 2.00 -12.59
N CYS A 11 -5.90 1.40 -11.90
CA CYS A 11 -6.03 0.11 -11.25
C CYS A 11 -6.98 0.19 -10.03
N ALA A 12 -7.79 -0.85 -9.84
CA ALA A 12 -8.67 -0.95 -8.70
C ALA A 12 -7.87 -1.07 -7.39
N PRO A 13 -8.37 -0.52 -6.29
CA PRO A 13 -7.60 -0.41 -5.05
C PRO A 13 -7.65 -1.68 -4.18
N TYR A 14 -8.09 -2.82 -4.71
CA TYR A 14 -8.30 -4.05 -3.95
C TYR A 14 -6.96 -4.66 -3.55
N ILE A 15 -6.67 -4.77 -2.25
CA ILE A 15 -5.38 -5.24 -1.75
C ILE A 15 -5.33 -6.77 -1.82
N PHE A 16 -4.41 -7.27 -2.65
CA PHE A 16 -4.04 -8.67 -2.69
C PHE A 16 -3.00 -9.01 -1.63
N ASN A 17 -1.93 -8.21 -1.54
CA ASN A 17 -0.91 -8.33 -0.50
C ASN A 17 -0.49 -6.95 0.00
N LEU A 18 -0.23 -6.87 1.31
CA LEU A 18 0.43 -5.72 1.93
C LEU A 18 1.51 -6.26 2.86
N VAL A 19 2.77 -6.02 2.49
CA VAL A 19 3.92 -6.66 3.14
C VAL A 19 4.96 -5.61 3.51
N TYR A 20 5.48 -5.72 4.73
CA TYR A 20 6.72 -5.07 5.12
C TYR A 20 7.83 -6.11 5.21
N ASP A 21 8.81 -6.02 4.31
CA ASP A 21 10.01 -6.83 4.33
C ASP A 21 11.13 -6.07 5.04
N ILE A 22 11.53 -6.58 6.21
CA ILE A 22 12.56 -5.98 7.06
C ILE A 22 13.98 -6.21 6.56
N ASP A 23 14.22 -7.28 5.80
CA ASP A 23 15.55 -7.64 5.33
C ASP A 23 16.01 -6.71 4.21
N VAL A 24 15.08 -6.30 3.34
CA VAL A 24 15.33 -5.31 2.28
C VAL A 24 14.79 -3.91 2.59
N ARG A 25 14.18 -3.71 3.76
CA ARG A 25 13.60 -2.43 4.21
C ARG A 25 12.62 -1.84 3.21
N MET A 26 11.62 -2.63 2.83
CA MET A 26 10.65 -2.27 1.81
C MET A 26 9.23 -2.55 2.29
N VAL A 27 8.30 -1.64 2.03
CA VAL A 27 6.87 -1.96 2.04
C VAL A 27 6.41 -2.08 0.60
N PHE A 28 5.59 -3.08 0.30
CA PHE A 28 4.89 -3.12 -0.98
C PHE A 28 3.42 -3.47 -0.79
N ILE A 29 2.61 -2.99 -1.73
CA ILE A 29 1.18 -3.26 -1.81
C ILE A 29 0.90 -3.79 -3.21
N GLU A 30 0.42 -5.02 -3.29
CA GLU A 30 -0.09 -5.59 -4.53
C GLU A 30 -1.59 -5.39 -4.57
N VAL A 31 -2.09 -4.89 -5.70
CA VAL A 31 -3.51 -4.69 -5.94
C VAL A 31 -3.99 -5.49 -7.14
N ILE A 32 -5.29 -5.80 -7.13
CA ILE A 32 -5.99 -6.54 -8.19
C ILE A 32 -7.10 -5.68 -8.79
N ASP A 33 -7.27 -5.75 -10.11
CA ASP A 33 -8.38 -5.13 -10.82
C ASP A 33 -9.67 -5.94 -10.70
N ASP A 34 -9.55 -7.27 -10.73
CA ASP A 34 -10.66 -8.20 -10.60
C ASP A 34 -10.44 -9.18 -9.44
N PRO A 35 -11.26 -9.10 -8.37
CA PRO A 35 -11.24 -10.07 -7.27
C PRO A 35 -11.42 -11.53 -7.69
N GLU A 36 -11.98 -11.79 -8.88
CA GLU A 36 -12.16 -13.14 -9.42
C GLU A 36 -10.91 -13.69 -10.13
N ASN A 37 -9.99 -12.83 -10.61
CA ASN A 37 -8.79 -13.26 -11.35
C ASN A 37 -7.72 -13.91 -10.46
N GLY A 38 -7.69 -13.57 -9.17
CA GLY A 38 -6.82 -14.22 -8.18
C GLY A 38 -5.31 -13.96 -8.34
N GLU A 39 -4.89 -13.05 -9.22
CA GLU A 39 -3.50 -12.67 -9.48
C GLU A 39 -3.37 -11.14 -9.47
N PRO A 40 -2.34 -10.57 -8.81
CA PRO A 40 -2.14 -9.13 -8.72
C PRO A 40 -1.69 -8.51 -10.04
N ASP A 41 -2.25 -7.36 -10.40
CA ASP A 41 -1.95 -6.63 -11.64
C ASP A 41 -0.85 -5.58 -11.43
N LEU A 42 -0.78 -5.01 -10.22
CA LEU A 42 0.07 -3.86 -9.92
C LEU A 42 0.70 -3.98 -8.54
N ARG A 43 1.99 -3.68 -8.43
CA ARG A 43 2.68 -3.54 -7.15
C ARG A 43 3.14 -2.10 -6.93
N VAL A 44 2.68 -1.48 -5.87
CA VAL A 44 3.19 -0.20 -5.37
C VAL A 44 4.31 -0.47 -4.36
N VAL A 45 5.50 0.08 -4.61
CA VAL A 45 6.70 -0.19 -3.82
C VAL A 45 7.17 1.06 -3.08
N PHE A 46 7.46 0.90 -1.80
CA PHE A 46 7.98 1.92 -0.88
C PHE A 46 9.37 1.48 -0.38
N PRO A 47 10.45 1.83 -1.09
CA PRO A 47 11.81 1.42 -0.75
C PRO A 47 12.41 2.24 0.41
N GLY A 48 13.48 1.72 1.01
CA GLY A 48 14.30 2.47 1.96
C GLY A 48 13.56 2.83 3.26
N VAL A 49 12.74 1.92 3.80
CA VAL A 49 11.91 2.16 4.99
C VAL A 49 12.79 2.32 6.24
N LEU A 50 12.82 3.55 6.75
CA LEU A 50 13.52 3.96 7.96
C LEU A 50 12.66 3.75 9.22
N SER A 51 11.35 3.91 9.11
CA SER A 51 10.40 3.59 10.17
C SER A 51 9.09 3.06 9.62
N PHE A 52 8.55 2.06 10.29
CA PHE A 52 7.26 1.46 9.98
C PHE A 52 6.40 1.46 11.24
N SER A 53 5.17 1.93 11.12
CA SER A 53 4.15 1.86 12.18
C SER A 53 2.81 1.56 11.56
N GLU A 54 2.06 0.64 12.14
CA GLU A 54 0.68 0.36 11.76
C GLU A 54 -0.30 0.64 12.90
N LYS A 55 -1.52 1.02 12.55
CA LYS A 55 -2.63 1.24 13.47
C LYS A 55 -3.90 0.64 12.89
N ASN A 56 -4.56 -0.25 13.62
CA ASN A 56 -5.89 -0.73 13.27
C ASN A 56 -6.90 0.43 13.37
N LEU A 57 -7.70 0.61 12.32
CA LEU A 57 -8.78 1.60 12.29
C LEU A 57 -10.10 1.01 12.75
N GLN A 58 -10.26 -0.31 12.64
CA GLN A 58 -11.44 -1.03 13.07
C GLN A 58 -11.30 -1.54 14.52
N ASN A 59 -12.43 -1.58 15.23
CA ASN A 59 -12.51 -2.06 16.62
C ASN A 59 -12.53 -3.59 16.71
N LYS A 60 -12.65 -4.28 15.58
CA LYS A 60 -12.63 -5.74 15.44
C LYS A 60 -11.84 -6.08 14.18
N VAL A 61 -11.23 -7.25 14.19
CA VAL A 61 -10.61 -7.81 12.99
C VAL A 61 -11.74 -8.31 12.08
N ASP A 62 -11.74 -7.84 10.85
CA ASP A 62 -12.58 -8.35 9.76
C ASP A 62 -11.65 -9.00 8.74
N ASP A 63 -11.58 -10.33 8.76
CA ASP A 63 -10.81 -11.13 7.81
C ASP A 63 -11.71 -11.80 6.76
N ASP A 64 -13.02 -11.53 6.80
CA ASP A 64 -14.00 -12.15 5.89
C ASP A 64 -14.06 -11.44 4.53
N THR A 65 -13.51 -10.22 4.45
CA THR A 65 -13.53 -9.36 3.27
C THR A 65 -12.12 -8.98 2.82
N MET A 66 -11.95 -8.70 1.53
CA MET A 66 -10.73 -8.08 1.01
C MET A 66 -10.59 -6.65 1.54
N ASP A 67 -9.36 -6.16 1.71
CA ASP A 67 -9.10 -4.78 2.12
C ASP A 67 -8.86 -3.89 0.89
N ASP A 68 -8.99 -2.58 1.05
CA ASP A 68 -8.89 -1.60 -0.03
C ASP A 68 -7.91 -0.48 0.33
N VAL A 69 -7.13 -0.01 -0.65
CA VAL A 69 -6.38 1.24 -0.52
C VAL A 69 -7.34 2.43 -0.60
N VAL A 70 -7.47 3.19 0.50
CA VAL A 70 -8.29 4.39 0.57
C VAL A 70 -7.48 5.63 0.17
N SER A 71 -6.26 5.78 0.69
CA SER A 71 -5.37 6.89 0.34
C SER A 71 -3.89 6.55 0.50
N ILE A 72 -3.06 7.18 -0.32
CA ILE A 72 -1.62 7.26 -0.15
C ILE A 72 -1.27 8.75 -0.16
N GLU A 73 -0.77 9.24 0.96
CA GLU A 73 -0.52 10.66 1.20
C GLU A 73 0.94 10.87 1.63
N GLN A 74 1.62 11.80 0.97
CA GLN A 74 2.94 12.26 1.39
C GLN A 74 2.79 13.55 2.19
N LEU A 75 3.14 13.52 3.48
CA LEU A 75 3.04 14.68 4.36
C LEU A 75 4.31 15.53 4.34
N GLU A 76 5.47 14.89 4.23
CA GLU A 76 6.81 15.48 4.19
C GLU A 76 7.65 14.73 3.15
N GLN A 77 8.86 15.20 2.83
CA GLN A 77 9.72 14.54 1.85
C GLN A 77 9.93 13.04 2.14
N ASP A 78 10.08 12.67 3.41
CA ASP A 78 10.36 11.29 3.83
C ASP A 78 9.14 10.57 4.42
N LYS A 79 7.99 11.24 4.60
CA LYS A 79 6.88 10.69 5.40
C LYS A 79 5.64 10.39 4.55
N ILE A 80 5.25 9.12 4.55
CA ILE A 80 4.09 8.60 3.82
C ILE A 80 3.07 8.03 4.80
N ILE A 81 1.81 8.33 4.58
CA ILE A 81 0.67 7.70 5.23
C ILE A 81 -0.09 6.91 4.18
N ILE A 82 -0.30 5.63 4.47
CA ILE A 82 -1.14 4.76 3.66
C ILE A 82 -2.37 4.44 4.52
N THR A 83 -3.54 4.81 4.02
CA THR A 83 -4.81 4.47 4.65
C THR A 83 -5.46 3.38 3.82
N THR A 84 -5.74 2.26 4.48
CA THR A 84 -6.57 1.17 3.96
C THR A 84 -7.95 1.21 4.63
N TYR A 85 -8.88 0.35 4.23
CA TYR A 85 -10.16 0.25 4.92
C TYR A 85 -10.00 -0.30 6.35
N LYS A 86 -9.05 -1.22 6.59
CA LYS A 86 -8.86 -1.85 7.91
C LYS A 86 -7.80 -1.16 8.78
N LYS A 87 -6.75 -0.61 8.19
CA LYS A 87 -5.54 -0.11 8.87
C LYS A 87 -5.03 1.22 8.32
N GLN A 88 -4.20 1.88 9.11
CA GLN A 88 -3.35 2.98 8.66
C GLN A 88 -1.88 2.62 8.90
N LEU A 89 -1.06 2.80 7.87
CA LEU A 89 0.39 2.69 7.96
C LEU A 89 1.00 4.09 7.93
N THR A 90 2.01 4.31 8.78
CA THR A 90 2.87 5.49 8.74
C THR A 90 4.29 5.03 8.47
N LEU A 91 4.84 5.47 7.33
CA LEU A 91 6.16 5.13 6.86
C LEU A 91 7.07 6.37 6.91
N LYS A 92 8.34 6.14 7.24
CA LYS A 92 9.43 7.03 6.80
C LYS A 92 10.27 6.30 5.77
N VAL A 93 10.51 6.90 4.62
CA VAL A 93 11.25 6.33 3.49
C VAL A 93 12.42 7.24 3.10
N SER A 94 13.54 6.64 2.68
CA SER A 94 14.69 7.38 2.16
C SER A 94 14.66 7.58 0.64
N GLU A 95 13.73 6.92 -0.04
CA GLU A 95 13.65 6.83 -1.50
C GLU A 95 12.21 7.07 -1.97
N GLU A 96 12.04 7.49 -3.22
CA GLU A 96 10.71 7.76 -3.78
C GLU A 96 9.95 6.45 -4.07
N PRO A 97 8.64 6.39 -3.76
CA PRO A 97 7.82 5.25 -4.14
C PRO A 97 7.68 5.13 -5.66
N PHE A 98 7.58 3.90 -6.14
CA PHE A 98 7.40 3.58 -7.54
C PHE A 98 6.42 2.41 -7.72
N VAL A 99 6.15 2.07 -8.97
CA VAL A 99 5.15 1.06 -9.35
C VAL A 99 5.83 0.02 -10.24
N GLU A 100 5.51 -1.24 -10.02
CA GLU A 100 5.89 -2.38 -10.85
C GLU A 100 4.62 -2.99 -11.43
N GLU A 101 4.59 -3.22 -12.74
CA GLU A 101 3.56 -4.05 -13.39
C GLU A 101 3.93 -5.52 -13.20
N ILE A 102 2.94 -6.36 -12.88
CA ILE A 102 3.13 -7.79 -12.66
C ILE A 102 2.58 -8.52 -13.91
N GLU A 103 3.43 -9.34 -14.54
CA GLU A 103 3.08 -10.18 -15.72
C GLU A 103 2.65 -11.59 -15.32
#